data_AF-A0A1S9D3L8-F1
#
_entry.id   AF-A0A1S9D3L8-F1
#
_cell.length_a   1.000
_cell.length_b   1.000
_cell.length_c   1.000
_cell.angle_alpha   90.00
_cell.angle_beta   90.00
_cell.angle_gamma   90.00
#
_symmetry.space_group_name_H-M   'P 1'
#
loop_
_entity.id
_entity.type
_entity.pdbx_description
1 polymer ?
#
loop_
_entity_poly.entity_id
_entity_poly.type
_entity_poly.pdbx_seq_one_letter_code
_entity_poly.pdbx_strand_id
1 'polypeptide(L)' 'MNALTARRQVEPTPAELARLLSHRFGDGTIYLPAGMPRQVFSLATHLGYISEDGYLTRKGRDLLSRYHVD' A
#
# COMPACT_ATOMS: atom_id res chain seq x y z
N MET A 1 -5.60 -26.64 23.69
CA MET A 1 -4.28 -26.44 23.03
C MET A 1 -4.42 -25.29 22.06
N ASN A 2 -3.73 -24.17 22.34
CA ASN A 2 -3.97 -22.86 21.74
C ASN A 2 -3.60 -22.82 20.25
N ALA A 3 -4.59 -22.59 19.40
CA ALA A 3 -4.39 -22.08 18.05
C ALA A 3 -4.10 -20.57 18.10
N LEU A 4 -2.99 -20.19 18.75
CA LEU A 4 -2.39 -18.87 18.57
C LEU A 4 -1.54 -18.97 17.30
N THR A 5 -2.21 -18.98 16.16
CA THR A 5 -1.57 -18.77 14.86
C THR A 5 -0.94 -17.39 14.95
N ALA A 6 0.37 -17.38 15.21
CA ALA A 6 1.20 -16.20 15.13
C ALA A 6 0.86 -15.51 13.82
N ARG A 7 0.10 -14.40 13.91
CA ARG A 7 -0.11 -13.49 12.79
C ARG A 7 1.27 -12.95 12.48
N ARG A 8 1.99 -13.64 11.60
CA ARG A 8 3.26 -13.19 11.07
C ARG A 8 2.99 -11.79 10.54
N GLN A 9 3.46 -10.77 11.25
CA GLN A 9 3.49 -9.40 10.77
C GLN A 9 4.50 -9.41 9.63
N VAL A 10 4.05 -9.85 8.45
CA VAL A 10 4.86 -9.78 7.24
C VAL A 10 4.81 -8.30 6.85
N GLU A 11 5.93 -7.61 7.01
CA GLU A 11 6.09 -6.28 6.45
C GLU A 11 5.77 -6.37 4.94
N PRO A 12 4.87 -5.52 4.42
CA PRO A 12 4.50 -5.58 3.02
C PRO A 12 5.75 -5.29 2.19
N THR A 13 5.97 -6.17 1.23
CA THR A 13 7.04 -6.03 0.26
C THR A 13 6.83 -4.76 -0.58
N PRO A 14 7.90 -4.19 -1.14
CA PRO A 14 7.78 -3.06 -2.07
C PRO A 14 6.83 -3.32 -3.25
N ALA A 15 6.71 -4.58 -3.70
CA ALA A 15 5.77 -4.99 -4.74
C ALA A 15 4.30 -4.93 -4.28
N GLU A 16 4.01 -5.31 -3.03
CA GLU A 16 2.67 -5.18 -2.45
C GLU A 16 2.28 -3.71 -2.25
N LEU A 17 3.23 -2.87 -1.84
CA LEU A 17 3.05 -1.43 -1.81
C LEU A 17 2.78 -0.88 -3.22
N ALA A 18 3.58 -1.25 -4.22
CA ALA A 18 3.34 -0.81 -5.60
C ALA A 18 1.96 -1.23 -6.12
N ARG A 19 1.52 -2.46 -5.82
CA ARG A 19 0.15 -2.92 -6.13
C ARG A 19 -0.89 -2.02 -5.46
N LEU A 20 -0.78 -1.73 -4.18
CA LEU A 20 -1.68 -0.77 -3.50
C LEU A 20 -1.72 0.57 -4.22
N LEU A 21 -0.55 1.15 -4.52
CA LEU A 21 -0.43 2.46 -5.15
C LEU A 21 -0.98 2.49 -6.58
N SER A 22 -1.05 1.34 -7.26
CA SER A 22 -1.63 1.21 -8.60
C SER A 22 -3.16 1.31 -8.59
N HIS A 23 -3.82 1.05 -7.45
CA HIS A 23 -5.27 1.20 -7.28
C HIS A 23 -5.67 2.65 -7.03
N ARG A 24 -5.33 3.51 -8.00
CA ARG A 24 -5.78 4.91 -8.09
C ARG A 24 -7.10 4.98 -8.84
N PHE A 25 -7.97 5.86 -8.39
CA PHE A 25 -9.25 6.11 -9.03
C PHE A 25 -9.22 7.47 -9.74
N GLY A 26 -10.26 7.80 -10.51
CA GLY A 26 -10.27 8.98 -11.39
C GLY A 26 -10.09 10.32 -10.67
N ASP A 27 -10.22 10.35 -9.34
CA ASP A 27 -9.97 11.50 -8.46
C ASP A 27 -8.51 11.59 -7.97
N GLY A 28 -7.67 10.60 -8.29
CA GLY A 28 -6.27 10.51 -7.84
C GLY A 28 -6.09 9.93 -6.43
N THR A 29 -7.17 9.53 -5.76
CA THR A 29 -7.13 8.92 -4.43
C THR A 29 -6.76 7.44 -4.55
N ILE A 30 -5.93 6.97 -3.61
CA ILE A 30 -5.60 5.55 -3.45
C ILE A 30 -6.62 4.92 -2.51
N TYR A 31 -7.29 3.87 -2.98
CA TYR A 31 -8.20 3.08 -2.16
C TYR A 31 -7.57 1.74 -1.81
N LEU A 32 -7.87 1.25 -0.61
CA LEU A 32 -7.48 -0.09 -0.19
C LEU A 32 -8.30 -1.14 -1.00
N PRO A 33 -7.66 -2.02 -1.77
CA PRO A 33 -8.36 -3.05 -2.52
C PRO A 33 -9.04 -4.06 -1.60
N ALA A 34 -10.17 -4.62 -2.05
CA ALA A 34 -10.82 -5.72 -1.35
C ALA A 34 -9.85 -6.90 -1.20
N GLY A 35 -9.66 -7.37 0.03
CA GLY A 35 -8.74 -8.47 0.35
C GLY A 35 -7.30 -8.05 0.71
N MET A 36 -6.95 -6.76 0.59
CA MET A 36 -5.66 -6.27 1.06
C MET A 36 -5.72 -5.89 2.56
N PRO A 37 -4.72 -6.25 3.39
CA PRO A 37 -4.72 -5.88 4.80
C PRO A 37 -4.65 -4.36 4.99
N ARG A 38 -5.46 -3.83 5.91
CA ARG A 38 -5.45 -2.39 6.26
C ARG A 38 -4.07 -1.90 6.71
N GLN A 39 -3.25 -2.78 7.28
CA GLN A 39 -1.89 -2.44 7.69
C GLN A 39 -1.01 -1.99 6.50
N VAL A 40 -1.24 -2.50 5.29
CA VAL A 40 -0.49 -2.10 4.10
C VAL A 40 -0.73 -0.64 3.78
N PHE A 41 -1.99 -0.18 3.86
CA PHE A 41 -2.34 1.23 3.67
C PHE A 41 -1.74 2.11 4.77
N SER A 42 -1.94 1.74 6.04
CA SER A 42 -1.37 2.50 7.16
C SER A 42 0.15 2.61 7.07
N LEU A 43 0.84 1.56 6.64
CA LEU A 43 2.28 1.59 6.46
C LEU A 43 2.68 2.42 5.24
N ALA A 44 1.93 2.35 4.13
CA ALA A 44 2.18 3.19 2.96
C ALA A 44 2.05 4.69 3.29
N THR A 45 1.09 5.07 4.15
CA THR A 45 0.96 6.43 4.68
C THR A 45 2.13 6.77 5.60
N HIS A 46 2.46 5.90 6.57
CA HIS A 46 3.55 6.14 7.52
C HIS A 46 4.93 6.27 6.84
N LEU A 47 5.17 5.46 5.80
CA LEU A 47 6.40 5.52 5.00
C LEU A 47 6.40 6.68 4.00
N GLY A 48 5.31 7.46 3.90
CA GLY A 48 5.21 8.64 3.07
C GLY A 48 4.99 8.35 1.58
N TYR A 49 4.50 7.18 1.21
CA TYR A 49 4.10 6.87 -0.17
C TYR A 49 2.70 7.42 -0.50
N ILE A 50 1.84 7.54 0.52
CA ILE A 50 0.49 8.10 0.46
C ILE A 50 0.40 9.25 1.47
N SER A 51 -0.30 10.34 1.15
CA SER A 51 -0.62 11.40 2.10
C SER A 51 -1.66 10.95 3.12
N GLU A 52 -1.88 11.73 4.18
CA GLU A 52 -2.94 11.46 5.15
C GLU A 52 -4.34 11.46 4.50
N ASP A 53 -4.52 12.28 3.46
CA ASP A 53 -5.76 12.37 2.69
C ASP A 53 -5.92 11.24 1.64
N GLY A 54 -4.95 10.33 1.52
CA GLY A 54 -5.03 9.19 0.60
C GLY A 54 -4.47 9.44 -0.81
N TYR A 55 -3.77 10.55 -1.04
CA TYR A 55 -3.18 10.85 -2.36
C TYR A 55 -1.75 10.34 -2.51
N LEU A 56 -1.37 10.06 -3.75
CA LEU A 56 -0.02 9.60 -4.07
C LEU A 56 1.02 10.72 -3.90
N THR A 57 2.05 10.48 -3.08
CA THR A 57 3.15 11.44 -2.91
C THR A 57 4.18 11.32 -4.04
N ARG A 58 5.18 12.22 -4.07
CA ARG A 58 6.33 12.09 -4.98
C ARG A 58 7.05 10.74 -4.78
N LYS A 59 7.27 10.35 -3.53
CA LYS A 59 7.90 9.06 -3.18
C LYS A 59 7.06 7.87 -3.66
N GLY A 60 5.74 7.96 -3.53
CA GLY A 60 4.78 6.97 -4.07
C GLY A 60 4.87 6.82 -5.59
N ARG A 61 4.93 7.95 -6.31
CA ARG A 61 5.15 7.96 -7.76
C ARG A 61 6.49 7.32 -8.13
N ASP A 62 7.56 7.69 -7.46
CA ASP A 62 8.88 7.14 -7.74
C ASP A 62 8.95 5.63 -7.51
N LEU A 63 8.22 5.11 -6.50
CA LEU A 63 8.08 3.67 -6.29
C LEU A 63 7.29 3.02 -7.43
N LEU A 64 6.13 3.56 -7.79
CA LEU A 64 5.30 3.05 -8.89
C LEU A 64 6.06 2.98 -10.22
N SER A 65 6.80 4.03 -10.57
CA SER A 65 7.56 4.10 -11.82
C SER A 65 8.63 3.00 -11.92
N ARG A 66 9.14 2.47 -10.80
CA ARG A 66 10.11 1.37 -10.78
C ARG A 66 9.47 0.00 -10.97
N TYR A 67 8.15 -0.10 -10.76
CA TYR A 67 7.40 -1.37 -10.78
C TYR A 67 6.52 -1.53 -12.03
N HIS A 68 6.69 -0.67 -13.05
CA HIS A 68 6.02 -0.71 -14.36
C HIS A 68 4.52 -1.08 -14.28
N VAL A 69 3.69 -0.07 -13.99
CA VAL A 69 2.28 -0.14 -14.33
C VAL A 69 2.10 0.67 -15.62
N ASP A 70 2.28 -0.02 -16.76
CA ASP A 70 1.72 0.40 -18.04
C ASP A 70 0.19 0.38 -17.98
#